data_AF-A0A8S3CLA4-F1
#
_entry.id   AF-A0A8S3CLA4-F1
#
_cell.length_a   1.000
_cell.length_b   1.000
_cell.length_c   1.000
_cell.angle_alpha   90.00
_cell.angle_beta   90.00
_cell.angle_gamma   90.00
#
_symmetry.space_group_name_H-M   'P 1'
#
loop_
_entity.id
_entity.type
_entity.pdbx_description
1 polymer ?
#
loop_
_entity_poly.entity_id
_entity_poly.type
_entity_poly.pdbx_seq_one_letter_code
_entity_poly.pdbx_strand_id
1 'polypeptide(L)'
;QINLWLKTLSSITDPSTNDYAFLTREKKLIIDNNQIISSTINQTDSMIIDIINRNMITKVMFTFETHSQSIYALKAMPISSLLNNENILEQLDLTDISPDDCLFVLKETNEQVLTKDDLQKSVGTYSTIENESIHFQISISVQITKYDDKEQIKIPIPNRNLTIEQLLNLTEKSIDVYKYLATYDTNIILNSNETLSNLNKTQFILVKKNETCLVSIKKSNDLQLADTNDEENEKFQRFTVFATIANVNKENQLDILHQYLLYSNDFVPSTDIQLTSLKSESPIQFRVIDQNLPVTVSIENGEERKSIQFNCSLSITMERLCAIACQIFCVNEAYYRLAMNDDTEPGDDISLEEIDKNMTEVQFKMISTASLHCSIMYSNQNVSLPCHHDTPIEIIVKETLQKLHMSKDDMNLYELITLDDDRTQIGFDLSVNDIKELLSIDSTTISLELKKKDE
;
A
#
# COMPACT_ATOMS: atom_id res chain seq x y z
N GLN A 1 38.08 -36.27 -6.46
CA GLN A 1 39.26 -36.88 -7.14
C GLN A 1 40.33 -35.84 -7.52
N ILE A 2 39.99 -34.69 -8.13
CA ILE A 2 40.99 -33.69 -8.53
C ILE A 2 41.70 -33.00 -7.33
N ASN A 3 40.98 -32.64 -6.26
CA ASN A 3 41.61 -32.15 -5.01
C ASN A 3 42.57 -33.15 -4.35
N LEU A 4 42.26 -34.44 -4.47
CA LEU A 4 43.12 -35.52 -3.98
C LEU A 4 44.40 -35.63 -4.83
N TRP A 5 44.29 -35.39 -6.14
CA TRP A 5 45.40 -35.38 -7.08
C TRP A 5 46.32 -34.15 -6.90
N LEU A 6 45.77 -32.98 -6.59
CA LEU A 6 46.53 -31.74 -6.32
C LEU A 6 47.25 -31.76 -4.95
N LYS A 7 46.67 -32.42 -3.94
CA LYS A 7 47.36 -32.72 -2.67
C LYS A 7 48.59 -33.62 -2.85
N THR A 8 48.60 -34.47 -3.87
CA THR A 8 49.81 -35.25 -4.26
C THR A 8 50.85 -34.43 -5.03
N LEU A 9 50.50 -33.27 -5.59
CA LEU A 9 51.44 -32.37 -6.28
C LEU A 9 52.12 -31.38 -5.32
N SER A 10 51.38 -30.86 -4.35
CA SER A 10 51.90 -29.96 -3.29
C SER A 10 52.88 -30.64 -2.33
N SER A 11 52.87 -31.97 -2.22
CA SER A 11 53.89 -32.72 -1.48
C SER A 11 55.23 -32.83 -2.22
N ILE A 12 55.30 -32.45 -3.50
CA ILE A 12 56.49 -32.58 -4.36
C ILE A 12 57.24 -31.24 -4.50
N THR A 13 56.58 -30.10 -4.28
CA THR A 13 57.18 -28.76 -4.34
C THR A 13 56.77 -27.94 -3.12
N ASP A 14 57.73 -27.72 -2.21
CA ASP A 14 57.73 -26.83 -1.02
C ASP A 14 56.35 -26.52 -0.37
N PRO A 15 56.01 -27.15 0.78
CA PRO A 15 54.63 -27.23 1.28
C PRO A 15 54.09 -25.97 1.98
N SER A 16 54.75 -24.80 1.91
CA SER A 16 54.49 -23.72 2.87
C SER A 16 53.72 -22.49 2.38
N THR A 17 53.56 -22.22 1.07
CA THR A 17 52.93 -20.95 0.63
C THR A 17 51.93 -21.04 -0.52
N ASN A 18 52.02 -22.05 -1.38
CA ASN A 18 51.24 -22.12 -2.62
C ASN A 18 50.19 -23.24 -2.54
N ASP A 19 48.94 -22.92 -2.86
CA ASP A 19 47.84 -23.89 -2.97
C ASP A 19 47.19 -23.80 -4.35
N TYR A 20 46.56 -24.88 -4.79
CA TYR A 20 45.87 -24.91 -6.07
C TYR A 20 44.41 -24.53 -5.87
N ALA A 21 43.96 -23.48 -6.56
CA ALA A 21 42.57 -23.08 -6.55
C ALA A 21 41.94 -23.30 -7.93
N PHE A 22 40.73 -23.88 -7.93
CA PHE A 22 39.86 -23.87 -9.11
C PHE A 22 39.16 -22.53 -9.17
N LEU A 23 39.34 -21.81 -10.26
CA LEU A 23 38.66 -20.55 -10.54
C LEU A 23 37.69 -20.77 -11.70
N THR A 24 36.43 -20.40 -11.52
CA THR A 24 35.53 -20.20 -12.66
C THR A 24 35.96 -18.94 -13.41
N ARG A 25 36.05 -19.00 -14.74
CA ARG A 25 36.61 -17.90 -15.56
C ARG A 25 35.84 -16.58 -15.41
N GLU A 26 34.54 -16.65 -15.10
CA GLU A 26 33.69 -15.47 -14.90
C GLU A 26 33.70 -14.92 -13.47
N LYS A 27 33.86 -15.76 -12.44
CA LYS A 27 33.65 -15.33 -11.03
C LYS A 27 34.89 -15.42 -10.13
N LYS A 28 36.01 -16.02 -10.56
CA LYS A 28 37.26 -16.17 -9.77
C LYS A 28 37.04 -16.61 -8.30
N LEU A 29 36.02 -17.44 -8.07
CA LEU A 29 35.70 -17.99 -6.74
C LEU A 29 36.52 -19.26 -6.50
N ILE A 30 37.01 -19.43 -5.26
CA ILE A 30 37.80 -20.59 -4.86
C ILE A 30 36.85 -21.67 -4.34
N ILE A 31 36.83 -22.83 -5.00
CA ILE A 31 36.01 -23.98 -4.61
C ILE A 31 36.53 -24.56 -3.29
N ASP A 32 35.67 -24.61 -2.27
CA ASP A 32 35.99 -25.17 -0.94
C ASP A 32 36.26 -26.69 -1.02
N ASN A 33 37.09 -27.20 -0.11
CA ASN A 33 37.47 -28.61 0.01
C ASN A 33 36.29 -29.58 0.15
N ASN A 34 35.14 -29.09 0.61
CA ASN A 34 33.91 -29.86 0.84
C ASN A 34 32.89 -29.79 -0.30
N GLN A 35 33.11 -28.97 -1.34
CA GLN A 35 32.21 -28.94 -2.49
C GLN A 35 32.44 -30.16 -3.39
N ILE A 36 31.42 -30.99 -3.51
CA ILE A 36 31.39 -32.11 -4.47
C ILE A 36 31.20 -31.48 -5.85
N ILE A 37 32.26 -31.47 -6.66
CA ILE A 37 32.14 -31.19 -8.10
C ILE A 37 31.33 -32.34 -8.71
N SER A 38 30.01 -32.19 -8.82
CA SER A 38 29.17 -33.12 -9.56
C SER A 38 29.54 -33.02 -11.04
N SER A 39 29.72 -34.16 -11.70
CA SER A 39 30.24 -34.32 -13.06
C SER A 39 29.38 -33.71 -14.19
N THR A 40 28.31 -32.99 -13.87
CA THR A 40 27.55 -32.17 -14.83
C THR A 40 28.14 -30.76 -14.87
N ILE A 41 29.36 -30.66 -15.40
CA ILE A 41 29.91 -29.37 -15.83
C ILE A 41 29.13 -28.98 -17.09
N ASN A 42 28.36 -27.91 -17.00
CA ASN A 42 27.78 -27.25 -18.17
C ASN A 42 28.96 -26.83 -19.06
N GLN A 43 29.03 -27.32 -20.30
CA GLN A 43 30.22 -27.22 -21.16
C GLN A 43 30.64 -25.78 -21.53
N THR A 44 29.88 -24.77 -21.11
CA THR A 44 30.15 -23.35 -21.28
C THR A 44 31.10 -22.77 -20.22
N ASP A 45 31.25 -23.41 -19.06
CA ASP A 45 32.04 -22.85 -17.95
C ASP A 45 33.47 -23.38 -17.97
N SER A 46 34.37 -22.65 -18.63
CA SER A 46 35.80 -22.95 -18.55
C SER A 46 36.34 -22.71 -17.12
N MET A 47 36.96 -23.73 -16.53
CA MET A 47 37.66 -23.65 -15.24
C MET A 47 39.16 -23.46 -15.47
N ILE A 48 39.77 -22.52 -14.75
CA ILE A 48 41.23 -22.30 -14.75
C ILE A 48 41.78 -22.83 -13.43
N ILE A 49 42.85 -23.63 -13.51
CA ILE A 49 43.64 -24.03 -12.34
C ILE A 49 44.76 -23.00 -12.21
N ASP A 50 44.78 -22.26 -11.09
CA ASP A 50 45.82 -21.28 -10.81
C ASP A 50 46.54 -21.63 -9.50
N ILE A 51 47.83 -21.30 -9.44
CA ILE A 51 48.64 -21.45 -8.22
C ILE A 51 48.48 -20.16 -7.43
N ILE A 52 47.77 -20.24 -6.30
CA ILE A 52 47.43 -19.07 -5.50
C ILE A 52 48.16 -19.17 -4.16
N ASN A 53 48.81 -18.07 -3.77
CA ASN A 53 49.38 -17.95 -2.43
C ASN A 53 48.23 -17.94 -1.40
N ARG A 54 48.26 -18.85 -0.41
CA ARG A 54 47.20 -18.91 0.62
C ARG A 54 47.00 -17.60 1.38
N ASN A 55 48.05 -16.78 1.51
CA ASN A 55 47.97 -15.48 2.17
C ASN A 55 47.13 -14.47 1.39
N MET A 56 46.82 -14.76 0.11
CA MET A 56 45.94 -13.96 -0.74
C MET A 56 44.47 -14.38 -0.64
N ILE A 57 44.18 -15.45 0.10
CA ILE A 57 42.82 -15.97 0.31
C ILE A 57 42.35 -15.53 1.69
N THR A 58 41.08 -15.20 1.82
CA THR A 58 40.44 -15.01 3.12
C THR A 58 39.05 -15.66 3.13
N LYS A 59 38.63 -16.09 4.32
CA LYS A 59 37.27 -16.58 4.54
C LYS A 59 36.36 -15.37 4.77
N VAL A 60 35.32 -15.25 3.95
CA VAL A 60 34.27 -14.25 4.11
C VAL A 60 33.01 -14.94 4.58
N MET A 61 32.43 -14.45 5.67
CA MET A 61 31.18 -14.93 6.24
C MET A 61 30.10 -13.88 6.05
N PHE A 62 29.00 -14.28 5.42
CA PHE A 62 27.76 -13.51 5.34
C PHE A 62 26.78 -14.08 6.35
N THR A 63 26.14 -13.19 7.11
CA THR A 63 25.17 -13.56 8.14
C THR A 63 23.89 -12.77 7.94
N PHE A 64 22.76 -13.46 7.94
CA PHE A 64 21.43 -12.88 7.96
C PHE A 64 20.58 -13.70 8.92
N GLU A 65 19.90 -13.04 9.86
CA GLU A 65 19.14 -13.72 10.91
C GLU A 65 19.98 -14.75 11.69
N THR A 66 19.59 -16.02 11.66
CA THR A 66 20.29 -17.16 12.26
C THR A 66 21.15 -17.92 11.24
N HIS A 67 21.08 -17.56 9.96
CA HIS A 67 21.79 -18.24 8.89
C HIS A 67 23.14 -17.57 8.63
N SER A 68 24.14 -18.41 8.36
CA SER A 68 25.49 -17.96 8.04
C SER A 68 26.03 -18.76 6.87
N GLN A 69 26.54 -18.06 5.87
CA GLN A 69 27.17 -18.68 4.72
C GLN A 69 28.61 -18.20 4.60
N SER A 70 29.55 -19.13 4.44
CA SER A 70 30.95 -18.79 4.28
C SER A 70 31.47 -19.14 2.89
N ILE A 71 32.26 -18.24 2.33
CA ILE A 71 32.98 -18.47 1.08
C ILE A 71 34.46 -18.15 1.26
N TYR A 72 35.30 -18.78 0.47
CA TYR A 72 36.72 -18.41 0.36
C TYR A 72 36.89 -17.52 -0.87
N ALA A 73 37.38 -16.30 -0.64
CA ALA A 73 37.55 -15.29 -1.67
C ALA A 73 38.99 -14.79 -1.72
N LEU A 74 39.41 -14.31 -2.89
CA LEU A 74 40.68 -13.60 -3.01
C LEU A 74 40.57 -12.24 -2.33
N LYS A 75 41.56 -11.87 -1.53
CA LYS A 75 41.67 -10.56 -0.87
C LYS A 75 41.60 -9.39 -1.88
N ALA A 76 42.00 -9.62 -3.13
CA ALA A 76 41.94 -8.60 -4.19
C ALA A 76 40.54 -8.43 -4.81
N MET A 77 39.59 -9.34 -4.59
CA MET A 77 38.24 -9.22 -5.17
C MET A 77 37.47 -8.06 -4.53
N PRO A 78 36.70 -7.28 -5.30
CA PRO A 78 35.73 -6.35 -4.75
C PRO A 78 34.63 -7.08 -3.97
N ILE A 79 34.14 -6.49 -2.87
CA ILE A 79 33.05 -7.07 -2.09
C ILE A 79 31.78 -7.24 -2.94
N SER A 80 31.45 -6.25 -3.76
CA SER A 80 30.31 -6.26 -4.70
C SER A 80 30.29 -7.50 -5.61
N SER A 81 31.47 -8.00 -5.99
CA SER A 81 31.58 -9.19 -6.85
C SER A 81 31.19 -10.48 -6.13
N LEU A 82 31.31 -10.52 -4.79
CA LEU A 82 30.85 -11.65 -3.98
C LEU A 82 29.32 -11.63 -3.82
N LEU A 83 28.73 -10.43 -3.78
CA LEU A 83 27.29 -10.22 -3.59
C LEU A 83 26.45 -10.54 -4.83
N ASN A 84 27.04 -10.43 -6.02
CA ASN A 84 26.41 -10.84 -7.28
C ASN A 84 26.29 -12.37 -7.44
N ASN A 85 26.57 -13.14 -6.39
CA ASN A 85 26.36 -14.57 -6.37
C ASN A 85 24.98 -14.87 -5.79
N GLU A 86 23.98 -15.03 -6.66
CA GLU A 86 22.59 -15.35 -6.30
C GLU A 86 22.51 -16.52 -5.31
N ASN A 87 23.36 -17.53 -5.45
CA ASN A 87 23.44 -18.67 -4.51
C ASN A 87 23.70 -18.26 -3.05
N ILE A 88 24.41 -17.15 -2.77
CA ILE A 88 24.71 -16.72 -1.39
C ILE A 88 23.44 -16.12 -0.75
N LEU A 89 22.71 -15.31 -1.48
CA LEU A 89 21.45 -14.74 -0.99
C LEU A 89 20.38 -15.83 -0.86
N GLU A 90 20.27 -16.74 -1.83
CA GLU A 90 19.38 -17.90 -1.76
C GLU A 90 19.70 -18.78 -0.54
N GLN A 91 20.97 -19.06 -0.26
CA GLN A 91 21.41 -19.85 0.91
C GLN A 91 21.17 -19.15 2.26
N LEU A 92 20.88 -17.85 2.23
CA LEU A 92 20.52 -17.05 3.41
C LEU A 92 19.02 -16.77 3.48
N ASP A 93 18.20 -17.49 2.70
CA ASP A 93 16.74 -17.31 2.58
C ASP A 93 16.34 -15.89 2.10
N LEU A 94 17.18 -15.27 1.26
CA LEU A 94 16.97 -13.96 0.65
C LEU A 94 16.67 -14.09 -0.85
N THR A 95 15.76 -14.99 -1.23
CA THR A 95 15.46 -15.32 -2.65
C THR A 95 14.79 -14.16 -3.41
N ASP A 96 13.99 -13.35 -2.72
CA ASP A 96 13.18 -12.29 -3.33
C ASP A 96 13.77 -10.87 -3.15
N ILE A 97 15.03 -10.77 -2.72
CA ILE A 97 15.67 -9.49 -2.37
C ILE A 97 16.86 -9.22 -3.30
N SER A 98 16.83 -8.06 -3.95
CA SER A 98 17.95 -7.57 -4.74
C SER A 98 19.15 -7.25 -3.84
N PRO A 99 20.40 -7.56 -4.25
CA PRO A 99 21.60 -7.11 -3.54
C PRO A 99 21.64 -5.59 -3.29
N ASP A 100 20.98 -4.79 -4.15
CA ASP A 100 20.89 -3.34 -4.03
C ASP A 100 19.99 -2.87 -2.87
N ASP A 101 19.10 -3.73 -2.37
CA ASP A 101 18.19 -3.47 -1.25
C ASP A 101 18.76 -3.96 0.09
N CYS A 102 19.98 -4.49 0.07
CA CYS A 102 20.72 -4.96 1.24
C CYS A 102 21.70 -3.90 1.73
N LEU A 103 21.76 -3.74 3.05
CA LEU A 103 22.78 -2.99 3.76
C LEU A 103 23.76 -3.97 4.40
N PHE A 104 25.05 -3.73 4.20
CA PHE A 104 26.11 -4.59 4.69
C PHE A 104 26.81 -3.92 5.85
N VAL A 105 26.85 -4.61 6.99
CA VAL A 105 27.53 -4.14 8.20
C VAL A 105 28.73 -5.04 8.43
N LEU A 106 29.92 -4.45 8.47
CA LEU A 106 31.14 -5.15 8.85
C LEU A 106 31.11 -5.38 10.37
N LYS A 107 31.10 -6.64 10.79
CA LYS A 107 31.18 -7.05 12.20
C LYS A 107 32.64 -7.26 12.61
N GLU A 108 33.34 -6.16 12.81
CA GLU A 108 34.67 -6.16 13.43
C GLU A 108 34.65 -5.35 14.72
N THR A 109 35.82 -5.05 15.29
CA THR A 109 35.96 -4.27 16.53
C THR A 109 35.25 -2.91 16.50
N ASN A 110 34.99 -2.38 15.30
CA ASN A 110 34.07 -1.27 15.07
C ASN A 110 33.04 -1.69 14.01
N GLU A 111 31.77 -1.73 14.38
CA GLU A 111 30.69 -1.97 13.41
C GLU A 111 30.62 -0.81 12.41
N GLN A 112 30.78 -1.13 11.12
CA GLN A 112 30.74 -0.14 10.04
C GLN A 112 29.70 -0.54 9.00
N VAL A 113 28.73 0.35 8.74
CA VAL A 113 27.82 0.23 7.59
C VAL A 113 28.61 0.58 6.32
N LEU A 114 28.64 -0.34 5.35
CA LEU A 114 29.36 -0.17 4.10
C LEU A 114 28.54 0.65 3.10
N THR A 115 29.14 1.70 2.56
CA THR A 115 28.58 2.47 1.44
C THR A 115 28.79 1.75 0.10
N LYS A 116 28.15 2.24 -0.97
CA LYS A 116 28.38 1.71 -2.33
C LYS A 116 29.86 1.77 -2.76
N ASP A 117 30.57 2.82 -2.35
CA ASP A 117 32.00 2.96 -2.62
C ASP A 117 32.83 1.96 -1.82
N ASP A 118 32.41 1.66 -0.58
CA ASP A 118 33.05 0.63 0.26
C ASP A 118 32.89 -0.77 -0.32
N LEU A 119 31.77 -1.05 -0.98
CA LEU A 119 31.52 -2.34 -1.66
C LEU A 119 32.41 -2.53 -2.90
N GLN A 120 32.94 -1.46 -3.50
CA GLN A 120 33.91 -1.55 -4.60
C GLN A 120 35.35 -1.77 -4.12
N LYS A 121 35.62 -1.59 -2.83
CA LYS A 121 36.93 -1.87 -2.25
C LYS A 121 37.18 -3.37 -2.22
N SER A 122 38.47 -3.73 -2.26
CA SER A 122 38.88 -5.13 -2.18
C SER A 122 38.59 -5.70 -0.80
N VAL A 123 38.18 -6.97 -0.73
CA VAL A 123 37.89 -7.71 0.51
C VAL A 123 39.05 -7.61 1.50
N GLY A 124 40.30 -7.66 1.01
CA GLY A 124 41.51 -7.55 1.82
C GLY A 124 41.68 -6.21 2.53
N THR A 125 40.97 -5.16 2.11
CA THR A 125 40.98 -3.84 2.79
C THR A 125 40.51 -3.96 4.24
N TYR A 126 39.61 -4.91 4.51
CA TYR A 126 39.00 -5.10 5.82
C TYR A 126 39.62 -6.27 6.58
N SER A 127 40.66 -6.92 6.05
CA SER A 127 41.32 -8.02 6.76
C SER A 127 42.32 -7.45 7.77
N THR A 128 41.92 -7.29 9.03
CA THR A 128 42.88 -6.98 10.10
C THR A 128 43.55 -8.27 10.58
N ILE A 129 44.84 -8.43 10.30
CA ILE A 129 45.73 -9.52 10.76
C ILE A 129 45.66 -10.83 9.95
N GLU A 130 46.83 -11.49 9.83
CA GLU A 130 47.03 -12.76 9.14
C GLU A 130 46.13 -13.88 9.71
N ASN A 131 45.10 -14.26 8.94
CA ASN A 131 44.18 -15.40 9.09
C ASN A 131 42.80 -15.15 9.72
N GLU A 132 42.38 -13.91 9.99
CA GLU A 132 41.02 -13.65 10.46
C GLU A 132 40.00 -13.62 9.30
N SER A 133 38.89 -14.33 9.51
CA SER A 133 37.74 -14.32 8.62
C SER A 133 36.99 -13.00 8.72
N ILE A 134 36.58 -12.44 7.59
CA ILE A 134 35.79 -11.21 7.53
C ILE A 134 34.32 -11.54 7.69
N HIS A 135 33.61 -10.79 8.55
CA HIS A 135 32.21 -11.02 8.85
C HIS A 135 31.34 -9.86 8.36
N PHE A 136 30.45 -10.14 7.43
CA PHE A 136 29.41 -9.21 7.00
C PHE A 136 28.05 -9.66 7.55
N GLN A 137 27.40 -8.76 8.26
CA GLN A 137 25.98 -8.88 8.57
C GLN A 137 25.17 -8.18 7.49
N ILE A 138 24.19 -8.89 6.94
CA ILE A 138 23.24 -8.36 5.98
C ILE A 138 22.04 -7.84 6.76
N SER A 139 21.57 -6.65 6.38
CA SER A 139 20.30 -6.10 6.80
C SER A 139 19.48 -5.77 5.57
N ILE A 140 18.18 -6.03 5.61
CA ILE A 140 17.28 -5.71 4.50
C ILE A 140 16.62 -4.35 4.75
N SER A 141 16.47 -3.54 3.70
CA SER A 141 15.79 -2.26 3.82
C SER A 141 14.28 -2.45 3.77
N VAL A 142 13.59 -2.20 4.88
CA VAL A 142 12.12 -2.06 4.90
C VAL A 142 11.75 -0.62 4.57
N GLN A 143 10.90 -0.44 3.57
CA GLN A 143 10.38 0.85 3.17
C GLN A 143 8.97 1.06 3.72
N ILE A 144 8.79 2.17 4.44
CA ILE A 144 7.51 2.59 5.01
C ILE A 144 7.15 3.94 4.40
N THR A 145 6.01 4.02 3.73
CA THR A 145 5.54 5.27 3.11
C THR A 145 4.39 5.84 3.92
N LYS A 146 4.49 7.11 4.35
CA LYS A 146 3.42 7.80 5.05
C LYS A 146 2.22 8.02 4.15
N TYR A 147 1.04 7.79 4.71
CA TYR A 147 -0.20 7.87 3.94
C TYR A 147 -0.55 9.28 3.49
N ASP A 148 -0.35 10.27 4.37
CA ASP A 148 -0.78 11.66 4.22
C ASP A 148 0.15 12.47 3.30
N ASP A 149 1.45 12.48 3.56
CA ASP A 149 2.40 13.31 2.82
C ASP A 149 3.37 12.53 1.92
N LYS A 150 3.20 11.21 1.84
CA LYS A 150 4.03 10.30 1.03
C LYS A 150 5.51 10.31 1.41
N GLU A 151 5.86 10.80 2.60
CA GLU A 151 7.23 10.70 3.13
C GLU A 151 7.65 9.23 3.20
N GLN A 152 8.84 8.92 2.69
CA GLN A 152 9.40 7.55 2.69
C GLN A 152 10.44 7.41 3.80
N ILE A 153 10.26 6.40 4.64
CA ILE A 153 11.15 6.01 5.72
C ILE A 153 11.77 4.67 5.32
N LYS A 154 13.10 4.57 5.34
CA LYS A 154 13.81 3.33 5.08
C LYS A 154 14.48 2.85 6.37
N ILE A 155 14.11 1.66 6.82
CA ILE A 155 14.57 1.07 8.07
C ILE A 155 15.41 -0.16 7.74
N PRO A 156 16.73 -0.17 8.04
CA PRO A 156 17.52 -1.38 7.97
C PRO A 156 17.08 -2.35 9.06
N ILE A 157 16.67 -3.57 8.68
CA ILE A 157 16.40 -4.63 9.64
C ILE A 157 17.40 -5.79 9.46
N PRO A 158 18.14 -6.16 10.52
CA PRO A 158 19.07 -7.29 10.48
C PRO A 158 18.36 -8.66 10.61
N ASN A 159 17.08 -8.65 10.96
CA ASN A 159 16.28 -9.85 11.23
C ASN A 159 14.79 -9.58 10.99
N ARG A 160 14.08 -10.50 10.32
CA ARG A 160 12.63 -10.42 10.08
C ARG A 160 11.77 -10.91 11.25
N ASN A 161 12.37 -11.42 12.31
CA ASN A 161 11.69 -11.76 13.56
C ASN A 161 11.37 -10.52 14.42
N LEU A 162 10.86 -9.47 13.76
CA LEU A 162 10.34 -8.26 14.38
C LEU A 162 8.82 -8.28 14.22
N THR A 163 8.11 -7.90 15.26
CA THR A 163 6.67 -7.69 15.17
C THR A 163 6.35 -6.39 14.44
N ILE A 164 5.13 -6.27 13.91
CA ILE A 164 4.65 -5.02 13.31
C ILE A 164 4.67 -3.86 14.30
N GLU A 165 4.38 -4.10 15.58
CA GLU A 165 4.51 -3.10 16.64
C GLU A 165 5.97 -2.61 16.81
N GLN A 166 6.92 -3.54 16.81
CA GLN A 166 8.34 -3.19 16.89
C GLN A 166 8.80 -2.40 15.66
N LEU A 167 8.36 -2.81 14.47
CA LEU A 167 8.67 -2.09 13.23
C LEU A 167 8.07 -0.67 13.25
N LEU A 168 6.83 -0.51 13.76
CA LEU A 168 6.20 0.80 13.91
C LEU A 168 7.04 1.71 14.83
N ASN A 169 7.55 1.19 15.95
CA ASN A 169 8.39 1.95 16.86
C ASN A 169 9.72 2.40 16.23
N LEU A 170 10.27 1.63 15.29
CA LEU A 170 11.49 1.99 14.54
C LEU A 170 11.28 3.13 13.54
N THR A 171 10.04 3.55 13.28
CA THR A 171 9.78 4.71 12.40
C THR A 171 10.15 6.05 13.04
N GLU A 172 10.35 6.09 14.36
CA GLU A 172 10.56 7.31 15.16
C GLU A 172 9.41 8.34 15.04
N LYS A 173 8.28 7.95 14.44
CA LYS A 173 7.08 8.79 14.37
C LYS A 173 6.24 8.59 15.63
N SER A 174 5.49 9.63 16.00
CA SER A 174 4.62 9.57 17.18
C SER A 174 3.55 8.50 17.00
N ILE A 175 3.59 7.48 17.87
CA ILE A 175 2.64 6.36 17.93
C ILE A 175 1.24 6.84 18.34
N ASP A 176 1.15 8.00 19.01
CA ASP A 176 -0.12 8.64 19.34
C ASP A 176 -0.87 9.11 18.08
N VAL A 177 -0.10 9.47 17.04
CA VAL A 177 -0.62 9.92 15.74
C VAL A 177 -0.74 8.74 14.77
N TYR A 178 0.38 8.05 14.50
CA TYR A 178 0.45 6.95 13.55
C TYR A 178 0.35 5.61 14.29
N LYS A 179 -0.80 4.95 14.15
CA LYS A 179 -1.16 3.78 14.96
C LYS A 179 -0.95 2.45 14.26
N TYR A 180 -0.86 2.46 12.93
CA TYR A 180 -0.99 1.24 12.13
C TYR A 180 0.01 1.21 10.97
N LEU A 181 0.43 -0.01 10.63
CA LEU A 181 1.06 -0.33 9.36
C LEU A 181 0.06 -1.09 8.48
N ALA A 182 -0.01 -0.72 7.21
CA ALA A 182 -0.75 -1.43 6.18
C ALA A 182 0.22 -2.08 5.18
N THR A 183 -0.22 -3.17 4.55
CA THR A 183 0.48 -3.72 3.38
C THR A 183 0.38 -2.75 2.21
N TYR A 184 1.44 -2.68 1.40
CA TYR A 184 1.42 -1.83 0.21
C TYR A 184 0.42 -2.33 -0.86
N ASP A 185 0.32 -3.65 -1.06
CA ASP A 185 -0.48 -4.21 -2.18
C ASP A 185 -1.98 -4.34 -1.91
N THR A 186 -2.36 -4.64 -0.67
CA THR A 186 -3.75 -4.90 -0.28
C THR A 186 -4.31 -3.83 0.63
N ASN A 187 -3.50 -2.87 1.08
CA ASN A 187 -3.93 -1.81 1.98
C ASN A 187 -4.60 -2.34 3.28
N ILE A 188 -4.40 -3.62 3.61
CA ILE A 188 -4.91 -4.20 4.86
C ILE A 188 -4.01 -3.75 6.00
N ILE A 189 -4.64 -3.35 7.11
CA ILE A 189 -3.95 -3.05 8.36
C ILE A 189 -3.49 -4.35 9.00
N LEU A 190 -2.20 -4.42 9.28
CA LEU A 190 -1.55 -5.59 9.84
C LEU A 190 -1.79 -5.70 11.35
N ASN A 191 -1.76 -6.94 11.86
CA ASN A 191 -1.86 -7.17 13.29
C ASN A 191 -0.54 -6.79 13.97
N SER A 192 -0.61 -6.10 15.11
CA SER A 192 0.58 -5.66 15.87
C SER A 192 1.52 -6.81 16.24
N ASN A 193 0.96 -8.00 16.46
CA ASN A 193 1.70 -9.21 16.87
C ASN A 193 2.22 -10.05 15.70
N GLU A 194 1.86 -9.70 14.46
CA GLU A 194 2.36 -10.40 13.27
C GLU A 194 3.84 -10.09 13.07
N THR A 195 4.60 -11.08 12.60
CA THR A 195 6.04 -10.93 12.35
C THR A 195 6.34 -10.71 10.87
N LEU A 196 7.38 -9.93 10.57
CA LEU A 196 7.78 -9.69 9.18
C LEU A 196 8.17 -10.96 8.44
N SER A 197 8.68 -11.97 9.15
CA SER A 197 8.98 -13.29 8.61
C SER A 197 7.78 -13.95 7.93
N ASN A 198 6.57 -13.76 8.48
CA ASN A 198 5.35 -14.41 7.97
C ASN A 198 4.79 -13.68 6.75
N LEU A 199 5.08 -12.38 6.62
CA LEU A 199 4.52 -11.54 5.57
C LEU A 199 5.30 -11.66 4.26
N ASN A 200 6.60 -11.97 4.33
CA ASN A 200 7.54 -11.91 3.19
C ASN A 200 7.41 -10.60 2.37
N LYS A 201 7.21 -9.46 3.05
CA LYS A 201 7.06 -8.13 2.46
C LYS A 201 8.04 -7.15 3.08
N THR A 202 8.55 -6.23 2.27
CA THR A 202 9.48 -5.17 2.69
C THR A 202 8.90 -3.76 2.51
N GLN A 203 7.67 -3.64 2.02
CA GLN A 203 7.02 -2.37 1.74
C GLN A 203 5.69 -2.24 2.50
N PHE A 204 5.56 -1.14 3.26
CA PHE A 204 4.41 -0.86 4.10
C PHE A 204 3.96 0.60 4.00
N ILE A 205 2.76 0.85 4.48
CA ILE A 205 2.15 2.18 4.56
C ILE A 205 1.93 2.53 6.03
N LEU A 206 2.33 3.72 6.45
CA LEU A 206 2.13 4.24 7.80
C LEU A 206 0.84 5.06 7.88
N VAL A 207 -0.07 4.70 8.79
CA VAL A 207 -1.47 5.14 8.77
C VAL A 207 -1.94 5.59 10.16
N LYS A 208 -2.73 6.68 10.20
CA LYS A 208 -3.40 7.18 11.41
C LYS A 208 -4.70 6.43 11.69
N LYS A 209 -5.24 6.56 12.90
CA LYS A 209 -6.48 5.86 13.27
C LYS A 209 -7.69 6.26 12.41
N ASN A 210 -7.84 7.55 12.12
CA ASN A 210 -8.92 8.11 11.29
C ASN A 210 -8.78 7.77 9.79
N GLU A 211 -7.61 7.31 9.36
CA GLU A 211 -7.31 6.89 7.99
C GLU A 211 -7.61 5.39 7.74
N THR A 212 -8.35 4.74 8.65
CA THR A 212 -8.73 3.33 8.54
C THR A 212 -10.24 3.12 8.49
N CYS A 213 -10.69 1.99 7.95
CA CYS A 213 -12.06 1.47 8.09
C CYS A 213 -12.04 0.02 8.55
N LEU A 214 -13.08 -0.35 9.30
CA LEU A 214 -13.41 -1.74 9.54
C LEU A 214 -14.34 -2.24 8.43
N VAL A 215 -14.03 -3.40 7.88
CA VAL A 215 -14.78 -4.12 6.85
C VAL A 215 -15.20 -5.47 7.45
N SER A 216 -16.46 -5.82 7.28
CA SER A 216 -17.02 -7.12 7.61
C SER A 216 -17.37 -7.85 6.32
N ILE A 217 -17.00 -9.14 6.23
CA ILE A 217 -17.34 -9.99 5.09
C ILE A 217 -17.99 -11.27 5.59
N LYS A 218 -19.25 -11.47 5.18
CA LYS A 218 -20.02 -12.70 5.42
C LYS A 218 -19.96 -13.60 4.20
N LYS A 219 -19.55 -14.86 4.39
CA LYS A 219 -19.60 -15.88 3.33
C LYS A 219 -20.97 -16.56 3.32
N SER A 220 -21.49 -16.85 2.13
CA SER A 220 -22.87 -17.30 1.90
C SER A 220 -23.13 -18.79 2.16
N ASN A 221 -22.16 -19.55 2.69
CA ASN A 221 -22.30 -20.99 2.89
C ASN A 221 -23.28 -21.42 4.01
N ASP A 222 -23.91 -20.48 4.73
CA ASP A 222 -24.84 -20.80 5.83
C ASP A 222 -26.30 -20.45 5.52
N LEU A 223 -26.77 -20.74 4.31
CA LEU A 223 -28.21 -20.66 3.99
C LEU A 223 -28.99 -21.94 4.37
N GLN A 224 -28.38 -22.86 5.13
CA GLN A 224 -29.07 -24.03 5.69
C GLN A 224 -28.72 -24.23 7.16
N LEU A 225 -29.20 -23.33 8.03
CA LEU A 225 -29.71 -23.59 9.38
C LEU A 225 -29.92 -22.23 10.06
N ALA A 226 -31.02 -21.57 9.72
CA ALA A 226 -31.57 -20.53 10.56
C ALA A 226 -32.07 -21.21 11.85
N ASP A 227 -31.25 -21.17 12.92
CA ASP A 227 -31.68 -21.14 14.33
C ASP A 227 -30.51 -21.24 15.35
N THR A 228 -29.28 -20.88 14.99
CA THR A 228 -28.18 -20.67 15.96
C THR A 228 -27.52 -19.31 15.80
N ASN A 229 -27.24 -18.67 16.93
CA ASN A 229 -26.57 -17.37 17.08
C ASN A 229 -25.10 -17.43 16.65
N ASP A 230 -24.83 -17.77 15.40
CA ASP A 230 -23.46 -17.98 14.94
C ASP A 230 -22.86 -16.68 14.41
N GLU A 231 -22.38 -15.87 15.36
CA GLU A 231 -21.43 -14.77 15.14
C GLU A 231 -20.05 -15.27 14.61
N GLU A 232 -19.87 -16.58 14.42
CA GLU A 232 -18.57 -17.21 14.12
C GLU A 232 -18.11 -17.10 12.65
N ASN A 233 -18.97 -16.71 11.71
CA ASN A 233 -18.60 -16.66 10.27
C ASN A 233 -18.41 -15.23 9.70
N GLU A 234 -18.40 -14.22 10.56
CA GLU A 234 -18.18 -12.83 10.17
C GLU A 234 -16.70 -12.45 10.33
N LYS A 235 -15.98 -12.26 9.22
CA LYS A 235 -14.57 -11.88 9.26
C LYS A 235 -14.45 -10.35 9.28
N PHE A 236 -14.01 -9.80 10.42
CA PHE A 236 -13.67 -8.39 10.54
C PHE A 236 -12.21 -8.14 10.15
N GLN A 237 -12.01 -7.25 9.19
CA GLN A 237 -10.69 -6.83 8.71
C GLN A 237 -10.62 -5.31 8.67
N ARG A 238 -9.45 -4.75 8.97
CA ARG A 238 -9.26 -3.30 8.91
C ARG A 238 -8.42 -2.95 7.68
N PHE A 239 -8.86 -1.96 6.92
CA PHE A 239 -8.19 -1.47 5.71
C PHE A 239 -7.91 0.03 5.84
N THR A 240 -7.04 0.58 4.98
CA THR A 240 -6.96 2.03 4.76
C THR A 240 -8.22 2.53 4.06
N VAL A 241 -8.58 3.81 4.23
CA VAL A 241 -9.81 4.35 3.62
C VAL A 241 -9.79 4.37 2.09
N PHE A 242 -8.62 4.46 1.45
CA PHE A 242 -8.49 4.44 -0.01
C PHE A 242 -8.25 3.04 -0.58
N ALA A 243 -8.29 1.98 0.25
CA ALA A 243 -8.33 0.63 -0.28
C ALA A 243 -9.53 0.50 -1.24
N THR A 244 -9.34 -0.19 -2.35
CA THR A 244 -10.41 -0.44 -3.33
C THR A 244 -11.07 -1.79 -3.09
N ILE A 245 -12.21 -2.03 -3.74
CA ILE A 245 -12.85 -3.35 -3.78
C ILE A 245 -11.89 -4.42 -4.33
N ALA A 246 -11.03 -4.09 -5.31
CA ALA A 246 -9.98 -4.98 -5.79
C ALA A 246 -9.00 -5.39 -4.66
N ASN A 247 -8.65 -4.46 -3.78
CA ASN A 247 -7.79 -4.78 -2.64
C ASN A 247 -8.46 -5.76 -1.68
N VAL A 248 -9.74 -5.56 -1.38
CA VAL A 248 -10.54 -6.46 -0.52
C VAL A 248 -10.65 -7.85 -1.13
N ASN A 249 -10.91 -7.93 -2.43
CA ASN A 249 -10.98 -9.20 -3.18
C ASN A 249 -9.65 -9.95 -3.13
N LYS A 250 -8.53 -9.26 -3.40
CA LYS A 250 -7.18 -9.83 -3.38
C LYS A 250 -6.80 -10.38 -2.01
N GLU A 251 -7.09 -9.62 -0.96
CA GLU A 251 -6.80 -10.02 0.43
C GLU A 251 -7.61 -11.27 0.85
N ASN A 252 -8.84 -11.39 0.38
CA ASN A 252 -9.71 -12.52 0.71
C ASN A 252 -9.66 -13.67 -0.30
N GLN A 253 -8.75 -13.58 -1.28
CA GLN A 253 -8.54 -14.60 -2.32
C GLN A 253 -9.84 -14.96 -3.05
N LEU A 254 -10.70 -13.98 -3.29
CA LEU A 254 -11.96 -14.18 -4.00
C LEU A 254 -11.70 -14.39 -5.49
N ASP A 255 -12.36 -15.39 -6.08
CA ASP A 255 -12.35 -15.58 -7.53
C ASP A 255 -13.29 -14.55 -8.17
N ILE A 256 -12.75 -13.43 -8.64
CA ILE A 256 -13.52 -12.31 -9.19
C ILE A 256 -14.34 -12.67 -10.43
N LEU A 257 -14.15 -13.84 -11.03
CA LEU A 257 -14.98 -14.33 -12.14
C LEU A 257 -16.31 -14.93 -11.63
N HIS A 258 -16.31 -15.44 -10.40
CA HIS A 258 -17.42 -16.22 -9.84
C HIS A 258 -17.91 -15.69 -8.49
N GLN A 259 -17.21 -14.76 -7.86
CA GLN A 259 -17.53 -14.25 -6.52
C GLN A 259 -17.53 -12.73 -6.50
N TYR A 260 -18.57 -12.18 -5.90
CA TYR A 260 -18.85 -10.76 -5.87
C TYR A 260 -19.11 -10.29 -4.44
N LEU A 261 -18.72 -9.06 -4.13
CA LEU A 261 -18.97 -8.43 -2.84
C LEU A 261 -20.25 -7.60 -2.92
N LEU A 262 -21.34 -8.12 -2.37
CA LEU A 262 -22.61 -7.41 -2.24
C LEU A 262 -22.54 -6.46 -1.04
N TYR A 263 -22.59 -5.15 -1.30
CA TYR A 263 -22.59 -4.12 -0.27
C TYR A 263 -24.02 -3.85 0.24
N SER A 264 -24.21 -3.90 1.55
CA SER A 264 -25.49 -3.58 2.24
C SER A 264 -26.73 -4.30 1.68
N ASN A 265 -26.56 -5.46 1.03
CA ASN A 265 -27.61 -6.19 0.29
C ASN A 265 -28.22 -5.47 -0.92
N ASP A 266 -27.62 -4.37 -1.38
CA ASP A 266 -28.20 -3.51 -2.42
C ASP A 266 -27.50 -3.67 -3.77
N PHE A 267 -26.17 -3.50 -3.79
CA PHE A 267 -25.40 -3.44 -5.02
C PHE A 267 -24.01 -4.06 -4.90
N VAL A 268 -23.44 -4.43 -6.04
CA VAL A 268 -22.06 -4.91 -6.17
C VAL A 268 -21.23 -3.77 -6.78
N PRO A 269 -20.37 -3.08 -6.01
CA PRO A 269 -19.50 -2.03 -6.54
C PRO A 269 -18.48 -2.59 -7.53
N SER A 270 -18.05 -1.76 -8.49
CA SER A 270 -16.89 -2.09 -9.34
C SER A 270 -15.59 -2.17 -8.53
N THR A 271 -14.58 -2.82 -9.10
CA THR A 271 -13.34 -3.17 -8.41
C THR A 271 -12.46 -1.95 -8.07
N ASP A 272 -12.65 -0.84 -8.74
CA ASP A 272 -11.94 0.43 -8.57
C ASP A 272 -12.57 1.35 -7.50
N ILE A 273 -13.80 1.07 -7.06
CA ILE A 273 -14.45 1.86 -6.00
C ILE A 273 -13.64 1.79 -4.71
N GLN A 274 -13.36 2.96 -4.12
CA GLN A 274 -12.66 3.10 -2.85
C GLN A 274 -13.60 2.90 -1.66
N LEU A 275 -13.10 2.29 -0.58
CA LEU A 275 -13.88 2.06 0.64
C LEU A 275 -14.38 3.35 1.26
N THR A 276 -13.65 4.47 1.13
CA THR A 276 -14.08 5.78 1.66
C THR A 276 -15.42 6.22 1.10
N SER A 277 -15.72 5.87 -0.16
CA SER A 277 -16.99 6.17 -0.81
C SER A 277 -18.14 5.30 -0.27
N LEU A 278 -17.82 4.18 0.38
CA LEU A 278 -18.80 3.25 0.94
C LEU A 278 -19.00 3.43 2.45
N LYS A 279 -18.33 4.38 3.10
CA LYS A 279 -18.41 4.59 4.57
C LYS A 279 -19.69 5.31 5.01
N SER A 280 -20.87 4.82 4.67
CA SER A 280 -22.11 5.32 5.27
C SER A 280 -22.22 4.92 6.74
N GLU A 281 -21.75 3.72 7.09
CA GLU A 281 -21.72 3.18 8.46
C GLU A 281 -20.43 2.35 8.69
N SER A 282 -19.96 2.25 9.93
CA SER A 282 -18.82 1.38 10.29
C SER A 282 -19.29 0.26 11.21
N PRO A 283 -19.00 -1.02 10.90
CA PRO A 283 -18.20 -1.52 9.78
C PRO A 283 -18.89 -1.42 8.41
N ILE A 284 -18.10 -1.34 7.34
CA ILE A 284 -18.58 -1.54 5.95
C ILE A 284 -18.91 -3.02 5.81
N GLN A 285 -20.16 -3.35 5.50
CA GLN A 285 -20.64 -4.75 5.47
C GLN A 285 -20.76 -5.26 4.03
N PHE A 286 -20.07 -6.37 3.76
CA PHE A 286 -20.20 -7.13 2.52
C PHE A 286 -20.72 -8.55 2.77
N ARG A 287 -21.50 -9.04 1.81
CA ARG A 287 -21.83 -10.46 1.68
C ARG A 287 -21.22 -10.98 0.39
N VAL A 288 -20.49 -12.08 0.45
CA VAL A 288 -20.03 -12.77 -0.76
C VAL A 288 -21.24 -13.39 -1.46
N ILE A 289 -21.35 -13.24 -2.77
CA ILE A 289 -22.37 -13.91 -3.59
C ILE A 289 -21.70 -14.56 -4.81
N ASP A 290 -22.20 -15.72 -5.23
CA ASP A 290 -21.61 -16.47 -6.36
C ASP A 290 -22.23 -16.12 -7.72
N GLN A 291 -23.28 -15.31 -7.72
CA GLN A 291 -23.93 -14.79 -8.92
C GLN A 291 -24.00 -13.28 -8.81
N ASN A 292 -23.52 -12.59 -9.85
CA ASN A 292 -23.61 -11.13 -9.88
C ASN A 292 -25.07 -10.67 -10.00
N LEU A 293 -25.32 -9.41 -9.64
CA LEU A 293 -26.62 -8.80 -9.82
C LEU A 293 -26.90 -8.50 -11.31
N PRO A 294 -28.16 -8.64 -11.75
CA PRO A 294 -28.51 -8.79 -13.17
C PRO A 294 -28.31 -7.54 -14.02
N VAL A 295 -28.37 -6.34 -13.42
CA VAL A 295 -28.27 -5.08 -14.16
C VAL A 295 -26.94 -4.42 -13.86
N THR A 296 -26.22 -4.04 -14.91
CA THR A 296 -25.03 -3.18 -14.82
C THR A 296 -25.46 -1.72 -15.00
N VAL A 297 -25.21 -0.88 -14.01
CA VAL A 297 -25.50 0.55 -14.05
C VAL A 297 -24.21 1.31 -14.23
N SER A 298 -24.17 2.21 -15.20
CA SER A 298 -23.10 3.20 -15.36
C SER A 298 -23.65 4.61 -15.17
N ILE A 299 -23.00 5.42 -14.35
CA ILE A 299 -23.43 6.80 -14.08
C ILE A 299 -22.28 7.75 -14.34
N GLU A 300 -22.51 8.75 -15.19
CA GLU A 300 -21.55 9.81 -15.47
C GLU A 300 -21.86 11.05 -14.63
N ASN A 301 -20.85 11.58 -13.92
CA ASN A 301 -20.91 12.91 -13.34
C ASN A 301 -20.19 13.90 -14.27
N GLY A 302 -20.98 14.68 -15.02
CA GLY A 302 -20.47 15.66 -15.98
C GLY A 302 -19.63 16.77 -15.36
N GLU A 303 -19.81 17.09 -14.08
CA GLU A 303 -19.03 18.12 -13.37
C GLU A 303 -17.60 17.63 -13.07
N GLU A 304 -17.45 16.36 -12.66
CA GLU A 304 -16.15 15.80 -12.26
C GLU A 304 -15.45 14.99 -13.36
N ARG A 305 -16.09 14.77 -14.52
CA ARG A 305 -15.63 13.85 -15.60
C ARG A 305 -15.27 12.46 -15.06
N LYS A 306 -16.01 12.00 -14.07
CA LYS A 306 -15.88 10.67 -13.48
C LYS A 306 -17.12 9.86 -13.83
N SER A 307 -16.91 8.59 -14.12
CA SER A 307 -17.99 7.62 -14.21
C SER A 307 -17.82 6.59 -13.10
N ILE A 308 -18.94 6.06 -12.64
CA ILE A 308 -18.99 4.92 -11.72
C ILE A 308 -19.75 3.80 -12.37
N GLN A 309 -19.42 2.57 -11.98
CA GLN A 309 -20.12 1.38 -12.44
C GLN A 309 -20.41 0.47 -11.25
N PHE A 310 -21.59 -0.14 -11.23
CA PHE A 310 -21.95 -1.14 -10.24
C PHE A 310 -23.06 -2.04 -10.79
N ASN A 311 -23.27 -3.19 -10.16
CA ASN A 311 -24.38 -4.07 -10.48
C ASN A 311 -25.47 -3.99 -9.41
N CYS A 312 -26.74 -4.04 -9.80
CA CYS A 312 -27.88 -3.99 -8.88
C CYS A 312 -29.05 -4.87 -9.34
N SER A 313 -30.04 -5.05 -8.46
CA SER A 313 -31.30 -5.71 -8.79
C SER A 313 -32.15 -4.86 -9.73
N LEU A 314 -33.01 -5.48 -10.55
CA LEU A 314 -34.05 -4.79 -11.32
C LEU A 314 -35.07 -4.06 -10.43
N SER A 315 -35.25 -4.53 -9.20
CA SER A 315 -36.20 -3.98 -8.22
C SER A 315 -35.72 -2.68 -7.55
N ILE A 316 -34.52 -2.19 -7.88
CA ILE A 316 -34.00 -0.95 -7.28
C ILE A 316 -34.77 0.26 -7.83
N THR A 317 -35.13 1.20 -6.95
CA THR A 317 -35.80 2.45 -7.32
C THR A 317 -34.79 3.50 -7.80
N MET A 318 -35.26 4.47 -8.58
CA MET A 318 -34.44 5.61 -9.02
C MET A 318 -33.93 6.44 -7.85
N GLU A 319 -34.75 6.65 -6.81
CA GLU A 319 -34.33 7.28 -5.56
C GLU A 319 -33.13 6.55 -4.95
N ARG A 320 -33.23 5.23 -4.75
CA ARG A 320 -32.13 4.45 -4.16
C ARG A 320 -30.90 4.43 -5.06
N LEU A 321 -31.09 4.40 -6.38
CA LEU A 321 -30.01 4.46 -7.35
C LEU A 321 -29.26 5.80 -7.27
N CYS A 322 -30.00 6.90 -7.12
CA CYS A 322 -29.44 8.23 -6.92
C CYS A 322 -28.65 8.31 -5.61
N ALA A 323 -29.20 7.77 -4.51
CA ALA A 323 -28.52 7.68 -3.22
C ALA A 323 -27.18 6.94 -3.32
N ILE A 324 -27.16 5.79 -4.02
CA ILE A 324 -25.92 5.01 -4.26
C ILE A 324 -24.92 5.82 -5.08
N ALA A 325 -25.38 6.48 -6.15
CA ALA A 325 -24.52 7.30 -6.99
C ALA A 325 -23.88 8.43 -6.18
N CYS A 326 -24.70 9.16 -5.43
CA CYS A 326 -24.26 10.27 -4.58
C CYS A 326 -23.28 9.81 -3.51
N GLN A 327 -23.55 8.67 -2.88
CA GLN A 327 -22.63 8.03 -1.94
C GLN A 327 -21.27 7.73 -2.60
N ILE A 328 -21.27 7.09 -3.77
CA ILE A 328 -20.01 6.70 -4.44
C ILE A 328 -19.21 7.94 -4.88
N PHE A 329 -19.89 8.93 -5.46
CA PHE A 329 -19.28 10.21 -5.86
C PHE A 329 -18.92 11.12 -4.68
N CYS A 330 -19.32 10.78 -3.45
CA CYS A 330 -19.15 11.63 -2.27
C CYS A 330 -19.76 13.03 -2.46
N VAL A 331 -20.98 13.08 -3.01
CA VAL A 331 -21.78 14.29 -3.17
C VAL A 331 -23.07 14.21 -2.37
N ASN A 332 -23.68 15.36 -2.09
CA ASN A 332 -24.92 15.44 -1.33
C ASN A 332 -26.13 15.17 -2.23
N GLU A 333 -26.87 14.11 -1.91
CA GLU A 333 -28.06 13.64 -2.63
C GLU A 333 -29.14 14.72 -2.81
N ALA A 334 -29.21 15.70 -1.90
CA ALA A 334 -30.20 16.78 -1.99
C ALA A 334 -30.05 17.66 -3.26
N TYR A 335 -28.86 17.67 -3.87
CA TYR A 335 -28.55 18.54 -5.01
C TYR A 335 -28.39 17.79 -6.33
N TYR A 336 -28.64 16.48 -6.36
CA TYR A 336 -28.42 15.70 -7.56
C TYR A 336 -29.62 14.82 -7.88
N ARG A 337 -29.82 14.60 -9.18
CA ARG A 337 -30.81 13.67 -9.73
C ARG A 337 -30.19 12.85 -10.85
N LEU A 338 -30.83 11.73 -11.16
CA LEU A 338 -30.44 10.90 -12.29
C LEU A 338 -31.36 11.15 -13.47
N ALA A 339 -30.77 11.37 -14.64
CA ALA A 339 -31.48 11.40 -15.92
C ALA A 339 -30.90 10.34 -16.86
N MET A 340 -31.74 9.87 -17.76
CA MET A 340 -31.31 9.03 -18.88
C MET A 340 -30.47 9.85 -19.87
N ASN A 341 -29.78 9.16 -20.79
CA ASN A 341 -28.93 9.82 -21.79
C ASN A 341 -29.67 10.79 -22.74
N ASP A 342 -30.99 10.61 -22.90
CA ASP A 342 -31.88 11.48 -23.67
C ASP A 342 -32.51 12.60 -22.82
N ASP A 343 -31.96 12.84 -21.62
CA ASP A 343 -32.39 13.82 -20.63
C ASP A 343 -33.80 13.55 -20.08
N THR A 344 -34.32 12.32 -20.25
CA THR A 344 -35.55 11.89 -19.58
C THR A 344 -35.27 11.65 -18.09
N GLU A 345 -36.06 12.29 -17.21
CA GLU A 345 -36.06 12.06 -15.77
C GLU A 345 -37.17 11.06 -15.40
N PRO A 346 -36.84 9.80 -15.08
CA PRO A 346 -37.83 8.88 -14.53
C PRO A 346 -38.22 9.37 -13.12
N GLY A 347 -39.47 9.15 -12.72
CA GLY A 347 -39.91 9.48 -11.36
C GLY A 347 -39.13 8.71 -10.29
N ASP A 348 -38.96 9.32 -9.12
CA ASP A 348 -38.11 8.79 -8.03
C ASP A 348 -38.54 7.37 -7.56
N ASP A 349 -39.84 7.12 -7.53
CA ASP A 349 -40.45 5.84 -7.12
C ASP A 349 -40.35 4.73 -8.18
N ILE A 350 -39.93 5.06 -9.41
CA ILE A 350 -39.87 4.11 -10.52
C ILE A 350 -38.70 3.15 -10.32
N SER A 351 -38.93 1.86 -10.50
CA SER A 351 -37.87 0.85 -10.48
C SER A 351 -37.26 0.60 -11.87
N LEU A 352 -36.04 0.03 -11.92
CA LEU A 352 -35.44 -0.35 -13.21
C LEU A 352 -36.29 -1.40 -13.97
N GLU A 353 -37.01 -2.27 -13.26
CA GLU A 353 -37.94 -3.24 -13.84
C GLU A 353 -39.11 -2.56 -14.58
N GLU A 354 -39.61 -1.45 -14.05
CA GLU A 354 -40.71 -0.68 -14.65
C GLU A 354 -40.26 0.13 -15.87
N ILE A 355 -38.98 0.49 -15.93
CA ILE A 355 -38.36 1.11 -17.11
C ILE A 355 -38.20 0.07 -18.22
N ASP A 356 -37.51 -1.05 -17.93
CA ASP A 356 -37.38 -2.19 -18.82
C ASP A 356 -37.00 -3.47 -18.04
N LYS A 357 -37.97 -4.38 -17.92
CA LYS A 357 -37.82 -5.69 -17.25
C LYS A 357 -36.75 -6.62 -17.83
N ASN A 358 -36.28 -6.38 -19.06
CA ASN A 358 -35.25 -7.21 -19.72
C ASN A 358 -33.88 -6.53 -19.77
N MET A 359 -33.74 -5.38 -19.11
CA MET A 359 -32.52 -4.59 -19.11
C MET A 359 -31.38 -5.32 -18.40
N THR A 360 -30.22 -5.36 -19.04
CA THR A 360 -28.97 -5.90 -18.47
C THR A 360 -27.91 -4.82 -18.26
N GLU A 361 -28.04 -3.69 -18.96
CA GLU A 361 -27.15 -2.55 -18.85
C GLU A 361 -27.94 -1.25 -19.02
N VAL A 362 -27.61 -0.23 -18.22
CA VAL A 362 -28.23 1.09 -18.27
C VAL A 362 -27.23 2.18 -17.95
N GLN A 363 -27.44 3.33 -18.58
CA GLN A 363 -26.57 4.50 -18.43
C GLN A 363 -27.38 5.71 -17.99
N PHE A 364 -26.92 6.36 -16.93
CA PHE A 364 -27.48 7.60 -16.41
C PHE A 364 -26.44 8.72 -16.40
N LYS A 365 -26.94 9.94 -16.38
CA LYS A 365 -26.18 11.13 -16.05
C LYS A 365 -26.66 11.67 -14.72
N MET A 366 -25.71 12.06 -13.89
CA MET A 366 -26.00 12.78 -12.66
C MET A 366 -26.08 14.28 -12.97
N ILE A 367 -27.25 14.87 -12.72
CA ILE A 367 -27.55 16.28 -12.99
C ILE A 367 -27.65 17.02 -11.67
N SER A 368 -26.93 18.13 -11.53
CA SER A 368 -27.04 19.02 -10.39
C SER A 368 -28.33 19.84 -10.49
N THR A 369 -29.15 19.80 -9.43
CA THR A 369 -30.35 20.64 -9.26
C THR A 369 -30.04 21.94 -8.52
N ALA A 370 -28.80 22.11 -8.05
CA ALA A 370 -28.41 23.27 -7.27
C ALA A 370 -28.56 24.57 -8.06
N SER A 371 -29.00 25.61 -7.35
CA SER A 371 -29.14 26.95 -7.91
C SER A 371 -27.86 27.77 -7.77
N LEU A 372 -26.95 27.36 -6.88
CA LEU A 372 -25.75 28.09 -6.51
C LEU A 372 -24.57 27.13 -6.30
N HIS A 373 -23.36 27.70 -6.31
CA HIS A 373 -22.14 27.04 -5.83
C HIS A 373 -21.50 27.83 -4.69
N CYS A 374 -21.03 27.11 -3.67
CA CYS A 374 -20.20 27.67 -2.62
C CYS A 374 -18.76 27.15 -2.79
N SER A 375 -17.82 28.07 -2.99
CA SER A 375 -16.40 27.81 -3.20
C SER A 375 -15.64 28.16 -1.92
N ILE A 376 -15.07 27.16 -1.26
CA ILE A 376 -14.28 27.33 -0.03
C ILE A 376 -12.80 27.10 -0.34
N MET A 377 -11.99 28.11 -0.06
CA MET A 377 -10.53 28.05 -0.15
C MET A 377 -9.91 27.66 1.20
N TYR A 378 -9.02 26.67 1.23
CA TYR A 378 -8.23 26.27 2.40
C TYR A 378 -6.80 25.93 1.98
N SER A 379 -5.79 26.60 2.54
CA SER A 379 -4.36 26.31 2.29
C SER A 379 -4.02 26.16 0.78
N ASN A 380 -4.53 27.07 -0.05
CA ASN A 380 -4.42 27.08 -1.52
C ASN A 380 -5.16 25.98 -2.29
N GLN A 381 -5.95 25.14 -1.60
CA GLN A 381 -6.91 24.24 -2.23
C GLN A 381 -8.28 24.92 -2.30
N ASN A 382 -8.99 24.73 -3.40
CA ASN A 382 -10.34 25.27 -3.56
C ASN A 382 -11.32 24.10 -3.73
N VAL A 383 -12.35 24.08 -2.90
CA VAL A 383 -13.43 23.10 -2.96
C VAL A 383 -14.71 23.84 -3.33
N SER A 384 -15.29 23.50 -4.49
CA SER A 384 -16.58 24.01 -4.92
C SER A 384 -17.65 22.96 -4.66
N LEU A 385 -18.72 23.37 -3.98
CA LEU A 385 -19.86 22.51 -3.64
C LEU A 385 -21.17 23.14 -4.17
N PRO A 386 -22.04 22.34 -4.81
CA PRO A 386 -23.38 22.80 -5.18
C PRO A 386 -24.23 23.03 -3.91
N CYS A 387 -25.14 24.01 -3.97
CA CYS A 387 -26.03 24.33 -2.85
C CYS A 387 -27.32 25.04 -3.30
N HIS A 388 -28.31 25.06 -2.41
CA HIS A 388 -29.49 25.92 -2.50
C HIS A 388 -29.32 27.16 -1.63
N HIS A 389 -30.19 28.15 -1.81
CA HIS A 389 -30.17 29.39 -1.04
C HIS A 389 -30.31 29.15 0.47
N ASP A 390 -31.12 28.18 0.83
CA ASP A 390 -31.54 27.86 2.18
C ASP A 390 -30.62 26.82 2.84
N THR A 391 -29.58 26.36 2.14
CA THR A 391 -28.58 25.44 2.69
C THR A 391 -27.82 26.09 3.86
N PRO A 392 -27.79 25.46 5.05
CA PRO A 392 -26.94 25.92 6.15
C PRO A 392 -25.46 25.78 5.83
N ILE A 393 -24.68 26.80 6.20
CA ILE A 393 -23.24 26.86 5.92
C ILE A 393 -22.45 25.79 6.66
N GLU A 394 -22.93 25.39 7.84
CA GLU A 394 -22.43 24.22 8.55
C GLU A 394 -22.32 22.96 7.66
N ILE A 395 -23.30 22.72 6.80
CA ILE A 395 -23.32 21.56 5.89
C ILE A 395 -22.20 21.69 4.86
N ILE A 396 -22.05 22.87 4.24
CA ILE A 396 -21.01 23.15 3.25
C ILE A 396 -19.60 22.98 3.84
N VAL A 397 -19.39 23.47 5.07
CA VAL A 397 -18.09 23.35 5.75
C VAL A 397 -17.79 21.89 6.10
N LYS A 398 -18.77 21.13 6.61
CA LYS A 398 -18.60 19.70 6.89
C LYS A 398 -18.28 18.89 5.62
N GLU A 399 -18.95 19.17 4.52
CA GLU A 399 -18.66 18.54 3.22
C GLU A 399 -17.27 18.94 2.70
N THR A 400 -16.89 20.21 2.87
CA THR A 400 -15.55 20.69 2.49
C THR A 400 -14.46 19.99 3.28
N LEU A 401 -14.60 19.90 4.60
CA LEU A 401 -13.67 19.16 5.46
C LEU A 401 -13.56 17.69 5.02
N GLN A 402 -14.68 17.06 4.68
CA GLN A 402 -14.68 15.68 4.16
C GLN A 402 -13.94 15.56 2.83
N LYS A 403 -14.16 16.48 1.87
CA LYS A 403 -13.43 16.50 0.58
C LYS A 403 -11.93 16.77 0.77
N LEU A 404 -11.55 17.48 1.84
CA LEU A 404 -10.16 17.73 2.24
C LEU A 404 -9.58 16.63 3.15
N HIS A 405 -10.31 15.53 3.38
CA HIS A 405 -9.92 14.42 4.25
C HIS A 405 -9.64 14.82 5.71
N MET A 406 -10.34 15.84 6.19
CA MET A 406 -10.34 16.30 7.58
C MET A 406 -11.58 15.79 8.31
N SER A 407 -11.52 15.68 9.64
CA SER A 407 -12.68 15.26 10.43
C SER A 407 -13.76 16.34 10.40
N LYS A 408 -15.02 15.93 10.19
CA LYS A 408 -16.18 16.83 10.32
C LYS A 408 -16.34 17.35 11.76
N ASP A 409 -15.90 16.56 12.74
CA ASP A 409 -15.98 16.90 14.15
C ASP A 409 -15.00 18.03 14.53
N ASP A 410 -13.98 18.26 13.70
CA ASP A 410 -12.99 19.32 13.89
C ASP A 410 -13.49 20.69 13.43
N MET A 411 -14.73 20.82 12.94
CA MET A 411 -15.29 22.07 12.43
C MET A 411 -15.11 23.27 13.38
N ASN A 412 -15.20 23.03 14.70
CA ASN A 412 -15.03 24.07 15.71
C ASN A 412 -13.62 24.68 15.77
N LEU A 413 -12.61 23.99 15.22
CA LEU A 413 -11.23 24.47 15.10
C LEU A 413 -11.04 25.47 13.95
N TYR A 414 -12.06 25.66 13.13
CA TYR A 414 -12.01 26.53 11.96
C TYR A 414 -12.95 27.73 12.10
N GLU A 415 -12.65 28.76 11.33
CA GLU A 415 -13.48 29.93 11.11
C GLU A 415 -13.64 30.15 9.60
N LEU A 416 -14.79 30.70 9.22
CA LEU A 416 -15.10 31.04 7.84
C LEU A 416 -14.98 32.54 7.67
N ILE A 417 -14.25 32.96 6.65
CA ILE A 417 -13.94 34.35 6.37
C ILE A 417 -14.37 34.64 4.94
N THR A 418 -14.92 35.82 4.70
CA THR A 418 -15.23 36.28 3.35
C THR A 418 -13.96 36.62 2.58
N LEU A 419 -13.98 36.41 1.27
CA LEU A 419 -12.87 36.77 0.38
C LEU A 419 -13.00 38.20 -0.20
N ASP A 420 -13.86 39.02 0.40
CA ASP A 420 -13.98 40.44 0.08
C ASP A 420 -12.92 41.30 0.83
N ASP A 421 -12.86 42.59 0.51
CA ASP A 421 -11.85 43.50 1.04
C ASP A 421 -11.91 43.64 2.58
N ASP A 422 -13.08 43.43 3.19
CA ASP A 422 -13.31 43.60 4.62
C ASP A 422 -13.03 42.33 5.44
N ARG A 423 -12.89 41.16 4.81
CA ARG A 423 -12.57 39.85 5.44
C ARG A 423 -13.38 39.61 6.72
N THR A 424 -14.69 39.64 6.57
CA THR A 424 -15.66 39.47 7.66
C THR A 424 -15.75 38.00 8.07
N GLN A 425 -15.78 37.75 9.38
CA GLN A 425 -16.03 36.42 9.92
C GLN A 425 -17.51 36.05 9.79
N ILE A 426 -17.78 34.86 9.26
CA ILE A 426 -19.12 34.32 9.01
C ILE A 426 -19.45 33.25 10.05
N GLY A 427 -20.62 33.37 10.67
CA GLY A 427 -21.17 32.35 11.57
C GLY A 427 -21.62 31.10 10.80
N PHE A 428 -21.37 29.92 11.34
CA PHE A 428 -21.80 28.65 10.74
C PHE A 428 -23.32 28.41 10.84
N ASP A 429 -24.02 29.18 11.67
CA ASP A 429 -25.47 29.19 11.86
C ASP A 429 -26.24 29.89 10.73
N LEU A 430 -25.53 30.60 9.85
CA LEU A 430 -26.11 31.28 8.70
C LEU A 430 -26.41 30.31 7.54
N SER A 431 -27.40 30.68 6.73
CA SER A 431 -27.66 30.06 5.43
C SER A 431 -26.84 30.71 4.32
N VAL A 432 -26.75 30.03 3.18
CA VAL A 432 -26.16 30.55 1.94
C VAL A 432 -26.80 31.88 1.53
N ASN A 433 -28.12 32.04 1.69
CA ASN A 433 -28.84 33.26 1.36
C ASN A 433 -28.48 34.42 2.30
N ASP A 434 -28.35 34.15 3.60
CA ASP A 434 -27.95 35.17 4.57
C ASP A 434 -26.57 35.75 4.21
N ILE A 435 -25.63 34.89 3.78
CA ILE A 435 -24.32 35.35 3.27
C ILE A 435 -24.49 36.20 2.01
N LYS A 436 -25.31 35.78 1.05
CA LYS A 436 -25.53 36.57 -0.17
C LYS A 436 -26.10 37.95 0.13
N GLU A 437 -27.03 38.03 1.07
CA GLU A 437 -27.60 39.30 1.53
C GLU A 437 -26.56 40.17 2.24
N LEU A 438 -25.77 39.58 3.15
CA LEU A 438 -24.69 40.27 3.86
C LEU A 438 -23.65 40.87 2.91
N LEU A 439 -23.29 40.13 1.86
CA LEU A 439 -22.25 40.51 0.92
C LEU A 439 -22.79 41.25 -0.32
N SER A 440 -24.11 41.39 -0.45
CA SER A 440 -24.76 41.98 -1.63
C SER A 440 -24.29 41.35 -2.95
N ILE A 441 -24.15 40.03 -2.98
CA ILE A 441 -23.60 39.28 -4.12
C ILE A 441 -24.74 38.79 -5.04
N ASP A 442 -24.77 39.31 -6.28
CA ASP A 442 -25.67 38.83 -7.35
C ASP A 442 -25.12 37.61 -8.13
N SER A 443 -24.00 37.05 -7.70
CA SER A 443 -23.36 35.88 -8.34
C SER A 443 -24.06 34.56 -8.02
N THR A 444 -23.97 33.60 -8.94
CA THR A 444 -24.33 32.19 -8.70
C THR A 444 -23.25 31.43 -7.93
N THR A 445 -22.09 32.05 -7.70
CA THR A 445 -20.99 31.50 -6.89
C THR A 445 -20.65 32.42 -5.73
N ILE A 446 -20.58 31.83 -4.53
CA ILE A 446 -20.10 32.48 -3.31
C ILE A 446 -18.70 31.96 -3.02
N SER A 447 -17.76 32.86 -2.70
CA SER A 447 -16.37 32.51 -2.43
C SER A 447 -15.99 32.87 -1.00
N LEU A 448 -15.51 31.87 -0.26
CA LEU A 448 -15.18 31.97 1.17
C LEU A 448 -13.81 31.34 1.42
N GLU A 449 -13.19 31.71 2.53
CA GLU A 449 -11.95 31.13 3.03
C GLU A 449 -12.23 30.40 4.34
N LEU A 450 -11.78 29.15 4.43
CA LEU A 450 -11.73 28.42 5.68
C LEU A 450 -10.34 28.62 6.28
N LYS A 451 -10.27 29.13 7.50
CA LYS A 451 -9.01 29.33 8.23
C LYS A 451 -9.04 28.53 9.53
N LYS A 452 -7.92 27.93 9.90
CA LYS A 452 -7.77 27.32 11.23
C LYS A 452 -7.62 28.45 12.26
N LYS A 453 -8.34 28.37 13.38
CA LYS A 453 -8.21 29.33 14.48
C LYS A 453 -6.78 29.26 15.03
N ASP A 454 -6.14 30.41 15.18
CA ASP A 454 -4.86 30.51 15.87
C ASP A 454 -5.12 30.30 17.38
N GLU A 455 -4.40 29.35 18.01
CA GLU A 455 -4.50 29.07 19.47
C GLU A 455 -3.94 30.22 20.34
#